data_AF-A0AAZ1XMF7-F1
#
_entry.id   AF-A0AAZ1XMF7-F1
#
_cell.length_a   1.000
_cell.length_b   1.000
_cell.length_c   1.000
_cell.angle_alpha   90.00
_cell.angle_beta   90.00
_cell.angle_gamma   90.00
#
_symmetry.space_group_name_H-M   'P 1'
#
loop_
_entity.id
_entity.type
_entity.pdbx_description
1 polymer ?
#
loop_
_entity_poly.entity_id
_entity_poly.type
_entity_poly.pdbx_seq_one_letter_code
_entity_poly.pdbx_strand_id
1 'polypeptide(L)'
;WHKHFYDFFCVSAVLVLVCLHFHRSGSFNLDVDNSIVYSGPEGSYFGFSVDFFKALNNLKSDVLIGAPRANMSSDSIVERGVVYSCPWSGSSACQQLLFDNKDDRMNNGAKMEFKSKQWFAGHVSILHVHTIF
;
A
#
# COMPACT_ATOMS: atom_id res chain seq x y z
N TRP A 1 32.12 -41.17 17.75
CA TRP A 1 32.66 -40.41 16.59
C TRP A 1 32.08 -40.89 15.26
N HIS A 2 32.27 -42.15 14.84
CA HIS A 2 31.76 -42.64 13.54
C HIS A 2 30.22 -42.67 13.39
N LYS A 3 29.48 -43.08 14.42
CA LYS A 3 27.99 -43.11 14.39
C LYS A 3 27.36 -41.72 14.27
N HIS A 4 27.81 -40.77 15.10
CA HIS A 4 27.35 -39.38 15.04
C HIS A 4 27.68 -38.68 13.71
N PHE A 5 28.76 -39.07 13.04
CA PHE A 5 29.11 -38.56 11.71
C PHE A 5 28.16 -39.07 10.61
N TYR A 6 27.81 -40.36 10.67
CA TYR A 6 26.83 -40.96 9.77
C TYR A 6 25.42 -40.41 10.00
N ASP A 7 25.01 -40.24 11.26
CA ASP A 7 23.70 -39.67 11.59
C ASP A 7 23.57 -38.23 11.07
N PHE A 8 24.62 -37.41 11.19
CA PHE A 8 24.62 -36.03 10.68
C PHE A 8 24.50 -35.98 9.15
N PHE A 9 25.26 -36.82 8.43
CA PHE A 9 25.19 -36.91 6.98
C PHE A 9 23.81 -37.42 6.50
N CYS A 10 23.22 -38.37 7.24
CA CYS A 10 21.92 -38.93 6.92
C CYS A 10 20.82 -37.86 7.09
N VAL A 11 20.84 -37.12 8.20
CA VAL A 11 19.87 -36.03 8.44
C VAL A 11 20.02 -34.94 7.38
N SER A 12 21.25 -34.55 7.03
CA SER A 12 21.50 -33.55 5.98
C SER A 12 20.98 -34.00 4.61
N ALA A 13 21.21 -35.26 4.23
CA ALA A 13 20.72 -35.82 2.97
C ALA A 13 19.18 -35.89 2.92
N VAL A 14 18.54 -36.29 4.02
CA VAL A 14 17.07 -36.29 4.13
C VAL A 14 16.52 -34.87 4.02
N LEU A 15 17.17 -33.89 4.65
CA LEU A 15 16.72 -32.48 4.60
C LEU A 15 16.81 -31.90 3.19
N VAL A 16 17.89 -32.21 2.45
CA VAL A 16 18.05 -31.81 1.04
C VAL A 16 16.98 -32.47 0.15
N LEU A 17 16.71 -33.76 0.34
CA LEU A 17 15.66 -34.46 -0.40
C LEU A 17 14.27 -33.88 -0.13
N VAL A 18 13.97 -33.53 1.11
CA VAL A 18 12.72 -32.86 1.49
C VAL A 18 12.61 -31.48 0.81
N CYS A 19 13.67 -30.67 0.83
CA CYS A 19 13.69 -29.36 0.18
C CYS A 19 13.50 -29.45 -1.35
N LEU A 20 14.01 -30.50 -2.00
CA LEU A 20 13.81 -30.74 -3.43
C LEU A 20 12.39 -31.21 -3.77
N HIS A 21 11.67 -31.80 -2.81
CA HIS A 21 10.27 -32.23 -2.95
C HIS A 21 9.24 -31.16 -2.58
N PHE A 22 9.64 -30.07 -1.92
CA PHE A 22 8.79 -28.89 -1.77
C PHE A 22 8.68 -28.17 -3.12
N HIS A 23 7.68 -28.57 -3.91
CA HIS A 23 7.29 -27.86 -5.11
C HIS A 23 7.02 -26.40 -4.74
N ARG A 24 7.57 -25.45 -5.50
CA ARG A 24 7.26 -24.03 -5.28
C ARG A 24 5.75 -23.85 -5.45
N SER A 25 5.06 -23.61 -4.34
CA SER A 25 3.65 -23.27 -4.33
C SER A 25 3.49 -21.96 -5.11
N GLY A 26 3.16 -22.07 -6.39
CA GLY A 26 2.74 -20.93 -7.18
C GLY A 26 1.34 -20.52 -6.73
N SER A 27 1.08 -19.23 -6.61
CA SER A 27 -0.30 -18.75 -6.56
C SER A 27 -0.96 -19.13 -7.89
N PHE A 28 -1.98 -19.98 -7.85
CA PHE A 28 -2.62 -20.55 -9.05
C PHE A 28 -3.98 -19.91 -9.36
N ASN A 29 -4.49 -19.06 -8.46
CA ASN A 29 -5.85 -18.52 -8.49
C ASN A 29 -5.89 -17.00 -8.63
N LEU A 30 -4.78 -16.38 -9.07
CA LEU A 30 -4.76 -14.98 -9.47
C LEU A 30 -4.91 -14.89 -11.00
N ASP A 31 -5.92 -14.15 -11.45
CA ASP A 31 -6.08 -13.82 -12.86
C ASP A 31 -5.08 -12.72 -13.24
N VAL A 32 -3.98 -13.12 -13.87
CA VAL A 32 -2.93 -12.20 -14.32
C VAL A 32 -3.33 -11.53 -15.64
N ASP A 33 -4.18 -12.18 -16.44
CA ASP A 33 -4.56 -11.72 -17.78
C ASP A 33 -5.57 -10.57 -17.71
N ASN A 34 -6.53 -10.61 -16.78
CA ASN A 34 -7.56 -9.58 -16.59
C ASN A 34 -7.34 -8.73 -15.33
N SER A 35 -6.12 -8.28 -15.09
CA SER A 35 -5.80 -7.41 -13.96
C SER A 35 -6.19 -5.95 -14.20
N ILE A 36 -6.60 -5.25 -13.13
CA ILE A 36 -6.89 -3.81 -13.17
C ILE A 36 -5.63 -3.05 -12.74
N VAL A 37 -5.12 -2.20 -13.62
CA VAL A 37 -3.89 -1.43 -13.38
C VAL A 37 -4.25 0.03 -13.12
N TYR A 38 -3.84 0.54 -11.96
CA TYR A 38 -3.92 1.96 -11.63
C TYR A 38 -2.57 2.62 -11.82
N SER A 39 -2.56 3.85 -12.33
CA SER A 39 -1.34 4.63 -12.54
C SER A 39 -1.53 6.06 -12.07
N GLY A 40 -0.48 6.65 -11.52
CA GLY A 40 -0.46 8.02 -11.01
C GLY A 40 0.71 8.84 -11.58
N PRO A 41 0.87 10.09 -11.13
CA PRO A 41 1.90 11.00 -11.63
C PRO A 41 3.33 10.46 -11.41
N GLU A 42 4.20 10.70 -12.37
CA GLU A 42 5.61 10.32 -12.27
C GLU A 42 6.30 11.00 -11.08
N GLY A 43 7.17 10.27 -10.37
CA GLY A 43 7.90 10.80 -9.21
C GLY A 43 7.09 10.98 -7.92
N SER A 44 5.77 10.74 -7.94
CA SER A 44 4.88 10.92 -6.78
C SER A 44 4.90 9.77 -5.76
N TYR A 45 5.55 8.65 -6.12
CA TYR A 45 5.52 7.38 -5.39
C TYR A 45 4.09 6.83 -5.23
N PHE A 46 3.28 6.99 -6.26
CA PHE A 46 1.96 6.36 -6.35
C PHE A 46 2.06 4.85 -6.17
N GLY A 47 1.31 4.30 -5.20
CA GLY A 47 1.40 2.89 -4.83
C GLY A 47 2.32 2.61 -3.65
N PHE A 48 2.84 3.64 -2.96
CA PHE A 48 3.67 3.44 -1.78
C PHE A 48 2.94 2.70 -0.65
N SER A 49 1.65 2.97 -0.49
CA SER A 49 0.73 2.25 0.39
C SER A 49 -0.61 2.06 -0.28
N VAL A 50 -1.28 0.93 -0.05
CA VAL A 50 -2.59 0.63 -0.64
C VAL A 50 -3.54 0.04 0.41
N ASP A 51 -4.83 0.34 0.31
CA ASP A 51 -5.86 -0.25 1.16
C ASP A 51 -7.23 -0.29 0.46
N PHE A 52 -8.16 -1.10 0.96
CA PHE A 52 -9.51 -1.25 0.42
C PHE A 52 -10.51 -0.38 1.17
N PHE A 53 -11.23 0.46 0.42
CA PHE A 53 -12.36 1.22 0.94
C PHE A 53 -13.67 0.60 0.47
N LYS A 54 -14.52 0.25 1.43
CA LYS A 54 -15.89 -0.17 1.17
C LYS A 54 -16.85 0.82 1.81
N ALA A 55 -17.72 1.44 1.01
CA ALA A 55 -18.74 2.32 1.57
C ALA A 55 -19.79 1.50 2.36
N LEU A 56 -20.30 2.05 3.47
CA LEU A 56 -21.25 1.40 4.38
C LEU A 56 -22.49 0.82 3.67
N ASN A 57 -22.89 1.43 2.57
CA ASN A 57 -24.08 1.05 1.82
C ASN A 57 -23.81 -0.08 0.80
N ASN A 58 -22.60 -0.67 0.78
CA ASN A 58 -22.17 -1.76 -0.11
C ASN A 58 -22.28 -1.49 -1.63
N LEU A 59 -22.61 -0.26 -2.04
CA LEU A 59 -22.83 0.08 -3.45
C LEU A 59 -21.53 0.30 -4.25
N LYS A 60 -20.43 0.66 -3.58
CA LYS A 60 -19.13 0.96 -4.22
C LYS A 60 -17.98 0.48 -3.35
N SER A 61 -17.01 -0.17 -4.00
CA SER A 61 -15.72 -0.53 -3.42
C SER A 61 -14.65 0.21 -4.21
N ASP A 62 -13.75 0.87 -3.50
CA ASP A 62 -12.66 1.64 -4.04
C ASP A 62 -11.34 1.12 -3.45
N VAL A 63 -10.26 1.32 -4.18
CA VAL A 63 -8.88 1.12 -3.71
C VAL A 63 -8.30 2.48 -3.36
N LEU A 64 -7.82 2.61 -2.14
CA LEU A 64 -7.04 3.78 -1.72
C LEU A 64 -5.57 3.56 -2.05
N ILE A 65 -4.95 4.57 -2.65
CA ILE A 65 -3.55 4.53 -3.06
C ILE A 65 -2.82 5.76 -2.54
N GLY A 66 -1.82 5.55 -1.70
CA GLY A 66 -0.94 6.60 -1.18
C GLY A 66 0.14 6.98 -2.18
N ALA A 67 0.42 8.28 -2.27
CA ALA A 67 1.48 8.88 -3.08
C ALA A 67 2.18 9.99 -2.26
N PRO A 68 3.19 9.64 -1.44
CA PRO A 68 3.75 10.55 -0.43
C PRO A 68 4.51 11.75 -1.02
N ARG A 69 4.88 11.71 -2.30
CA ARG A 69 5.57 12.82 -3.00
C ARG A 69 4.66 13.54 -3.99
N ALA A 70 3.37 13.21 -4.04
CA ALA A 70 2.41 13.93 -4.87
C ALA A 70 2.21 15.36 -4.37
N ASN A 71 2.12 16.30 -5.32
CA ASN A 71 1.67 17.66 -5.06
C ASN A 71 0.14 17.73 -5.16
N MET A 72 -0.46 18.54 -4.29
CA MET A 72 -1.88 18.82 -4.28
C MET A 72 -2.18 19.95 -5.27
N SER A 73 -3.27 19.84 -6.02
CA SER A 73 -3.66 20.79 -7.08
C SER A 73 -3.83 22.25 -6.60
N SER A 74 -4.00 22.45 -5.29
CA SER A 74 -4.36 23.73 -4.68
C SER A 74 -3.25 24.37 -3.84
N ASP A 75 -1.99 23.94 -3.94
CA ASP A 75 -1.03 24.28 -2.89
C ASP A 75 0.40 24.64 -3.33
N SER A 76 1.00 25.58 -2.61
CA SER A 76 2.39 26.05 -2.76
C SER A 76 3.41 25.14 -2.05
N ILE A 77 2.94 24.09 -1.38
CA ILE A 77 3.74 23.14 -0.59
C ILE A 77 4.20 21.97 -1.46
N VAL A 78 5.52 21.86 -1.61
CA VAL A 78 6.19 20.77 -2.32
C VAL A 78 6.14 19.47 -1.51
N GLU A 79 5.77 18.37 -2.15
CA GLU A 79 5.77 17.01 -1.59
C GLU A 79 4.97 16.89 -0.29
N ARG A 80 3.75 17.46 -0.26
CA ARG A 80 2.83 17.32 0.87
C ARG A 80 2.42 15.85 1.04
N GLY A 81 2.18 15.12 -0.05
CA GLY A 81 1.66 13.77 -0.07
C GLY A 81 0.14 13.74 -0.27
N VAL A 82 -0.35 12.80 -1.08
CA VAL A 82 -1.78 12.68 -1.46
C VAL A 82 -2.22 11.22 -1.40
N VAL A 83 -3.49 10.99 -1.05
CA VAL A 83 -4.15 9.69 -1.20
C VAL A 83 -5.15 9.79 -2.35
N TYR A 84 -5.16 8.80 -3.22
CA TYR A 84 -6.10 8.66 -4.33
C TYR A 84 -7.17 7.61 -3.98
N SER A 85 -8.43 7.87 -4.32
CA SER A 85 -9.53 6.90 -4.33
C SER A 85 -9.78 6.43 -5.76
N CYS A 86 -9.59 5.13 -6.01
CA CYS A 86 -9.70 4.52 -7.32
C CYS A 86 -10.85 3.51 -7.32
N PRO A 87 -11.91 3.71 -8.13
CA PRO A 87 -13.03 2.77 -8.16
C PRO A 87 -12.63 1.38 -8.65
N TRP A 88 -13.08 0.33 -7.96
CA TRP A 88 -12.75 -1.06 -8.28
C TRP A 88 -13.22 -1.48 -9.67
N SER A 89 -14.27 -0.84 -10.21
CA SER A 89 -14.81 -1.16 -11.53
C SER A 89 -13.88 -0.80 -12.70
N GLY A 90 -12.76 -0.10 -12.45
CA GLY A 90 -11.81 0.33 -13.49
C GLY A 90 -12.38 1.32 -14.52
N SER A 91 -13.64 1.73 -14.36
CA SER A 91 -14.38 2.52 -15.34
C SER A 91 -14.19 4.04 -15.23
N SER A 92 -13.63 4.52 -14.13
CA SER A 92 -13.41 5.95 -13.89
C SER A 92 -12.03 6.22 -13.30
N ALA A 93 -11.49 7.40 -13.58
CA ALA A 93 -10.20 7.84 -13.09
C ALA A 93 -10.14 7.94 -11.56
N CYS A 94 -8.95 7.69 -11.00
CA CYS A 94 -8.69 7.89 -9.58
C CYS A 94 -8.85 9.35 -9.20
N GLN A 95 -9.54 9.62 -8.09
CA GLN A 95 -9.76 10.96 -7.57
C GLN A 95 -8.86 11.22 -6.35
N GLN A 96 -8.28 12.41 -6.25
CA GLN A 96 -7.52 12.80 -5.06
C GLN A 96 -8.47 13.05 -3.88
N LEU A 97 -8.20 12.40 -2.75
CA LEU A 97 -8.93 12.65 -1.51
C LEU A 97 -8.34 13.85 -0.77
N LEU A 98 -9.18 14.86 -0.55
CA LEU A 98 -8.85 16.07 0.19
C LEU A 98 -9.10 15.84 1.69
N PHE A 99 -8.04 15.58 2.46
CA PHE A 99 -8.15 15.44 3.92
C PHE A 99 -7.95 16.76 4.68
N ASP A 100 -6.97 17.59 4.26
CA ASP A 100 -6.73 18.91 4.84
C ASP A 100 -6.34 19.92 3.76
N ASN A 101 -7.22 20.90 3.53
CA ASN A 101 -7.00 21.99 2.57
C ASN A 101 -6.52 23.29 3.27
N LYS A 102 -6.05 23.20 4.52
CA LYS A 102 -5.48 24.36 5.21
C LYS A 102 -3.96 24.40 5.04
N ASP A 103 -3.47 25.61 4.75
CA ASP A 103 -2.05 25.92 4.72
C ASP A 103 -1.43 25.84 6.13
N ASP A 104 -0.11 25.98 6.18
CA ASP A 104 0.66 26.01 7.42
C ASP A 104 0.10 27.06 8.39
N ARG A 105 -0.19 26.65 9.63
CA ARG A 105 -0.70 27.59 10.65
C ARG A 105 0.38 28.61 11.00
N MET A 106 0.07 29.89 10.86
CA MET A 106 0.92 31.00 11.27
C MET A 106 0.46 31.55 12.63
N ASN A 107 1.39 31.78 13.56
CA ASN A 107 1.11 32.50 14.81
C ASN A 107 2.12 33.63 14.96
N ASN A 108 1.65 34.86 15.11
CA ASN A 108 2.48 36.06 15.25
C ASN A 108 3.59 36.19 14.18
N GLY A 109 3.28 35.82 12.93
CA GLY A 109 4.25 35.86 11.82
C GLY A 109 5.29 34.73 11.81
N ALA A 110 5.27 33.84 12.81
CA ALA A 110 6.08 32.64 12.83
C ALA A 110 5.28 31.44 12.30
N LYS A 111 5.90 30.70 11.39
CA LYS A 111 5.38 29.47 10.81
C LYS A 111 5.46 28.36 11.88
N MET A 112 4.31 27.91 12.38
CA MET A 112 4.27 26.93 13.48
C MET A 112 4.24 25.48 12.99
N GLU A 113 3.84 25.26 11.74
CA GLU A 113 3.70 23.95 11.14
C GLU A 113 4.44 23.94 9.79
N PHE A 114 5.17 22.86 9.51
CA PHE A 114 5.90 22.69 8.25
C PHE A 114 5.35 21.47 7.53
N LYS A 115 4.33 21.65 6.68
CA LYS A 115 3.70 20.56 5.90
C LYS A 115 4.52 20.02 4.73
N SER A 116 5.66 20.65 4.40
CA SER A 116 6.59 20.17 3.36
C SER A 116 7.31 18.89 3.77
N LYS A 117 7.32 17.87 2.89
CA LYS A 117 8.03 16.59 3.09
C LYS A 117 7.61 15.81 4.34
N GLN A 118 6.37 16.00 4.80
CA GLN A 118 5.87 15.29 5.99
C GLN A 118 5.59 13.80 5.76
N TRP A 119 5.77 13.28 4.54
CA TRP A 119 5.44 11.90 4.19
C TRP A 119 3.96 11.56 4.48
N PHE A 120 3.07 12.53 4.30
CA PHE A 120 1.63 12.26 4.35
C PHE A 120 1.28 11.20 3.30
N ALA A 121 0.38 10.27 3.63
CA ALA A 121 0.13 9.07 2.83
C ALA A 121 1.32 8.09 2.69
N GLY A 122 2.33 8.16 3.57
CA GLY A 122 3.32 7.08 3.75
C GLY A 122 2.71 5.79 4.33
N HIS A 123 1.53 5.90 4.95
CA HIS A 123 0.73 4.77 5.38
C HIS A 123 -0.74 5.13 5.21
N VAL A 124 -1.52 4.20 4.67
CA VAL A 124 -2.97 4.32 4.53
C VAL A 124 -3.56 3.06 5.16
N SER A 125 -4.45 3.24 6.12
CA SER A 125 -5.20 2.16 6.73
C SER A 125 -6.62 2.63 7.03
N ILE A 126 -7.59 1.80 6.68
CA ILE A 126 -9.00 1.99 6.97
C ILE A 126 -9.37 1.01 8.07
N LEU A 127 -9.76 1.54 9.23
CA LEU A 127 -10.38 0.73 10.26
C LEU A 127 -11.85 0.53 9.88
N HIS A 128 -12.18 -0.64 9.34
CA HIS A 128 -13.57 -1.05 9.20
C HIS A 128 -14.09 -1.48 10.57
N VAL A 129 -14.78 -0.58 11.30
CA VAL A 129 -15.54 -0.98 12.49
C VAL A 129 -16.84 -1.61 12.02
N HIS A 130 -16.76 -2.84 11.50
CA HIS A 130 -17.95 -3.68 11.42
C HIS A 130 -18.04 -4.42 12.75
N THR A 131 -18.98 -4.00 13.61
CA THR A 131 -19.43 -4.78 14.75
C THR A 131 -19.79 -6.17 14.24
N ILE A 132 -18.98 -7.16 14.58
CA ILE A 132 -19.33 -8.57 14.42
C ILE A 132 -20.10 -8.93 15.68
N PHE A 133 -21.42 -9.08 15.55
CA PHE A 133 -22.18 -10.01 16.37
C PHE A 133 -22.53 -11.21 15.49
#